data_AF-A0A328NKU0-F1
#
_entry.id   AF-A0A328NKU0-F1
#
_cell.length_a   1.000
_cell.length_b   1.000
_cell.length_c   1.000
_cell.angle_alpha   90.00
_cell.angle_beta   90.00
_cell.angle_gamma   90.00
#
_symmetry.space_group_name_H-M   'P 1'
#
loop_
_entity.id
_entity.type
_entity.pdbx_description
1 polymer ?
#
loop_
_entity_poly.entity_id
_entity_poly.type
_entity_poly.pdbx_seq_one_letter_code
_entity_poly.pdbx_strand_id
1 'polypeptide(L)'
;MGEYRLTGSKQTAFDTDVRVPLVVAGPGVVPGSQRAEIVQNIDLAPTFQRIGAADVGAHVDERNLLPLAQGEPALNWRTGALIEHHGPNQASDDPDAQDRRNGSPVTYEALRTATYTYVE
;
A
#
# COMPACT_ATOMS: atom_id res chain seq x y z
N MET A 1 0.17 -1.70 -18.03
CA MET A 1 0.06 -2.29 -19.38
C MET A 1 0.75 -1.40 -20.42
N GLY A 2 2.06 -1.14 -20.29
CA GLY A 2 2.83 -0.34 -21.25
C GLY A 2 3.22 1.07 -20.80
N GLU A 3 2.75 1.51 -19.63
CA GLU A 3 3.13 2.79 -19.03
C GLU A 3 4.66 2.86 -18.86
N TYR A 4 5.22 4.04 -19.14
CA TYR A 4 6.67 4.27 -19.11
C TYR A 4 7.49 3.34 -20.03
N ARG A 5 6.85 2.72 -21.02
CA ARG A 5 7.43 1.69 -21.91
C ARG A 5 7.87 0.41 -21.17
N LEU A 6 7.34 0.19 -19.97
CA LEU A 6 7.52 -1.05 -19.23
C LEU A 6 6.42 -2.04 -19.65
N THR A 7 6.81 -3.28 -19.88
CA THR A 7 5.86 -4.39 -20.07
C THR A 7 5.22 -4.77 -18.73
N GLY A 8 4.25 -5.69 -18.73
CA GLY A 8 3.45 -5.97 -17.53
C GLY A 8 4.28 -6.46 -16.34
N SER A 9 4.36 -5.65 -15.29
CA SER A 9 4.91 -6.02 -13.97
C SER A 9 4.31 -5.16 -12.85
N LYS A 10 4.61 -5.53 -11.61
CA LYS A 10 4.29 -4.77 -10.39
C LYS A 10 5.54 -4.60 -9.52
N GLN A 11 6.63 -4.15 -10.15
CA GLN A 11 7.96 -4.11 -9.53
C GLN A 11 8.51 -2.71 -9.37
N THR A 12 7.77 -1.67 -9.74
CA THR A 12 8.28 -0.29 -9.70
C THR A 12 7.60 0.56 -8.63
N ALA A 13 8.24 1.67 -8.26
CA ALA A 13 7.67 2.65 -7.33
C ALA A 13 6.61 3.56 -7.99
N PHE A 14 6.28 3.35 -9.26
CA PHE A 14 5.28 4.16 -9.96
C PHE A 14 3.89 3.93 -9.38
N ASP A 15 3.06 4.98 -9.37
CA ASP A 15 1.67 4.92 -8.89
C ASP A 15 0.86 3.81 -9.58
N THR A 16 1.18 3.47 -10.84
CA THR A 16 0.54 2.37 -11.59
C THR A 16 0.74 1.00 -10.96
N ASP A 17 1.81 0.84 -10.18
CA ASP A 17 2.19 -0.42 -9.56
C ASP A 17 1.75 -0.45 -8.09
N VAL A 18 1.97 0.64 -7.36
CA VAL A 18 1.84 0.69 -5.89
C VAL A 18 0.51 1.28 -5.38
N ARG A 19 -0.18 2.11 -6.17
CA ARG A 19 -1.45 2.73 -5.76
C ARG A 19 -2.63 1.84 -6.14
N VAL A 20 -3.11 1.07 -5.17
CA VAL A 20 -4.24 0.15 -5.34
C VAL A 20 -5.57 0.79 -4.90
N PRO A 21 -6.71 0.40 -5.52
CA PRO A 21 -8.02 0.81 -5.03
C PRO A 21 -8.36 0.11 -3.71
N LEU A 22 -8.90 0.87 -2.74
CA LEU A 22 -9.45 0.34 -1.49
C LEU A 22 -10.88 0.87 -1.33
N VAL A 23 -11.83 -0.04 -1.14
CA VAL A 23 -13.24 0.27 -0.84
C VAL A 23 -13.60 -0.43 0.47
N VAL A 24 -14.16 0.33 1.41
CA VAL A 24 -14.62 -0.17 2.70
C VAL A 24 -16.14 0.02 2.77
N ALA A 25 -16.86 -1.02 3.17
CA ALA A 25 -18.31 -0.99 3.36
C ALA A 25 -18.67 -1.81 4.60
N GLY A 26 -19.66 -1.35 5.36
CA GLY A 26 -20.11 -2.03 6.56
C GLY A 26 -20.82 -1.10 7.54
N PRO A 27 -21.22 -1.63 8.71
CA PRO A 27 -21.85 -0.84 9.76
C PRO A 27 -20.98 0.34 10.21
N GLY A 28 -21.57 1.53 10.29
CA GLY A 28 -20.88 2.75 10.73
C GLY A 28 -19.94 3.38 9.70
N VAL A 29 -19.75 2.78 8.51
CA VAL A 29 -18.98 3.39 7.42
C VAL A 29 -19.82 4.48 6.76
N VAL A 30 -19.24 5.67 6.58
CA VAL A 30 -19.93 6.80 5.94
C VAL A 30 -20.19 6.50 4.46
N PRO A 31 -21.45 6.34 4.02
CA PRO A 31 -21.75 5.96 2.64
C PRO A 31 -21.31 7.01 1.62
N GLY A 32 -20.76 6.56 0.49
CA GLY A 32 -20.36 7.45 -0.61
C GLY A 32 -19.23 8.43 -0.29
N SER A 33 -18.57 8.28 0.87
CA SER A 33 -17.45 9.13 1.26
C SER A 33 -16.18 8.75 0.50
N GLN A 34 -15.33 9.75 0.27
CA GLN A 34 -13.98 9.57 -0.28
C GLN A 34 -12.98 10.18 0.69
N ARG A 35 -11.88 9.46 0.92
CA ARG A 35 -10.79 9.86 1.83
C ARG A 35 -9.49 9.97 1.04
N ALA A 36 -8.67 10.95 1.38
CA ALA A 36 -7.42 11.28 0.67
C ALA A 36 -6.17 10.98 1.51
N GLU A 37 -6.37 10.60 2.77
CA GLU A 37 -5.32 10.19 3.69
C GLU A 37 -4.53 8.99 3.13
N ILE A 38 -3.22 9.00 3.35
CA ILE A 38 -2.35 7.91 2.91
C ILE A 38 -2.58 6.70 3.80
N VAL A 39 -2.99 5.59 3.20
CA VAL A 39 -3.20 4.29 3.85
C VAL A 39 -2.33 3.23 3.18
N GLN A 40 -1.99 2.17 3.91
CA GLN A 40 -1.14 1.09 3.42
C GLN A 40 -1.77 -0.28 3.71
N ASN A 41 -1.36 -1.33 2.98
CA ASN A 41 -1.89 -2.69 3.18
C ASN A 41 -1.70 -3.19 4.63
N ILE A 42 -0.63 -2.76 5.30
CA ILE A 42 -0.34 -3.08 6.71
C ILE A 42 -1.43 -2.55 7.66
N ASP A 43 -2.20 -1.53 7.27
CA ASP A 43 -3.29 -0.98 8.08
C ASP A 43 -4.52 -1.90 8.13
N LEU A 44 -4.60 -2.91 7.26
CA LEU A 44 -5.75 -3.85 7.22
C LEU A 44 -5.76 -4.79 8.42
N ALA A 45 -4.61 -5.31 8.83
CA ALA A 45 -4.49 -6.25 9.94
C ALA A 45 -5.07 -5.68 11.26
N PRO A 46 -4.64 -4.50 11.77
CA PRO A 46 -5.18 -3.97 13.02
C PRO A 46 -6.65 -3.52 12.88
N THR A 47 -7.07 -3.14 11.66
CA THR A 47 -8.46 -2.81 11.37
C THR A 47 -9.35 -4.04 11.56
N PHE A 48 -8.96 -5.20 11.01
CA PHE A 48 -9.71 -6.45 11.17
C PHE A 48 -9.66 -6.98 12.61
N GLN A 49 -8.50 -6.88 13.28
CA GLN A 49 -8.39 -7.22 14.70
C GLN A 49 -9.37 -6.40 15.54
N ARG A 50 -9.46 -5.08 15.30
CA ARG A 50 -10.40 -4.20 16.01
C ARG A 50 -11.86 -4.57 15.73
N ILE A 51 -12.21 -4.90 14.49
CA ILE A 51 -13.55 -5.38 14.14
C ILE A 51 -13.87 -6.70 14.85
N GLY A 52 -12.90 -7.61 14.92
CA GLY A 52 -13.03 -8.91 15.58
C GLY A 52 -12.86 -8.90 17.10
N ALA A 53 -12.68 -7.73 17.72
CA ALA A 53 -12.38 -7.57 19.15
C ALA A 53 -11.13 -8.37 19.60
N ALA A 54 -10.14 -8.52 18.73
CA ALA A 54 -8.84 -9.10 19.04
C ALA A 54 -7.85 -8.04 19.54
N ASP A 55 -6.86 -8.48 20.32
CA ASP A 55 -5.79 -7.61 20.80
C ASP A 55 -4.90 -7.15 19.64
N VAL A 56 -4.62 -5.85 19.60
CA VAL A 56 -3.64 -5.24 18.69
C VAL A 56 -2.34 -5.07 19.45
N GLY A 57 -1.23 -5.58 18.91
CA GLY A 57 0.09 -5.48 19.54
C GLY A 57 0.53 -4.01 19.74
N ALA A 58 1.24 -3.72 20.83
CA ALA A 58 1.64 -2.36 21.19
C ALA A 58 2.73 -1.73 20.30
N HIS A 59 3.35 -2.50 19.40
CA HIS A 59 4.53 -2.09 18.61
C HIS A 59 4.32 -2.41 17.13
N VAL A 60 3.31 -1.78 16.52
CA VAL A 60 3.06 -1.92 15.09
C VAL A 60 3.11 -0.56 14.41
N ASP A 61 3.72 -0.48 13.23
CA ASP A 61 3.70 0.70 12.35
C ASP A 61 2.31 0.93 11.70
N GLU A 62 1.39 0.02 12.00
CA GLU A 62 0.06 -0.12 11.45
C GLU A 62 -0.92 0.85 12.13
N ARG A 63 -1.91 1.35 11.39
CA ARG A 63 -2.95 2.22 11.92
C ARG A 63 -4.33 1.65 11.60
N ASN A 64 -5.21 1.66 12.60
CA ASN A 64 -6.61 1.28 12.41
C ASN A 64 -7.33 2.28 11.49
N LEU A 65 -7.97 1.78 10.44
CA LEU A 65 -8.69 2.59 9.45
C LEU A 65 -10.14 2.92 9.86
N LEU A 66 -10.69 2.29 10.90
CA LEU A 66 -12.08 2.52 11.32
C LEU A 66 -12.42 3.99 11.59
N PRO A 67 -11.60 4.79 12.31
CA PRO A 67 -11.89 6.21 12.51
C PRO A 67 -12.06 6.96 11.17
N LEU A 68 -11.20 6.67 10.18
CA LEU A 68 -11.32 7.26 8.85
C LEU A 68 -12.61 6.81 8.14
N ALA A 69 -12.94 5.52 8.20
CA ALA A 69 -14.15 4.98 7.59
C ALA A 69 -15.44 5.53 8.24
N GLN A 70 -15.38 5.87 9.53
CA GLN A 70 -16.47 6.46 10.31
C GLN A 70 -16.58 7.99 10.17
N GLY A 71 -15.72 8.61 9.35
CA GLY A 71 -15.76 10.05 9.09
C GLY A 71 -15.04 10.90 10.13
N GLU A 72 -14.26 10.29 11.03
CA GLU A 72 -13.52 11.04 12.04
C GLU A 72 -12.34 11.82 11.42
N PRO A 73 -11.94 12.96 12.02
CA PRO A 73 -10.76 13.70 11.59
C PRO A 73 -9.47 12.89 11.76
N ALA A 74 -8.61 12.93 10.75
CA ALA A 74 -7.34 12.21 10.72
C ALA A 74 -6.23 12.95 11.49
N LEU A 75 -6.42 13.17 12.79
CA LEU A 75 -5.45 13.87 13.63
C LEU A 75 -4.14 13.05 13.72
N ASN A 76 -3.00 13.71 13.48
CA ASN A 76 -1.67 13.09 13.47
C ASN A 76 -1.54 11.90 12.52
N TRP A 77 -2.25 11.91 11.39
CA TRP A 77 -2.16 10.84 10.38
C TRP A 77 -0.79 10.80 9.68
N ARG A 78 -0.43 9.65 9.08
CA ARG A 78 0.83 9.51 8.34
C ARG A 78 0.80 10.41 7.10
N THR A 79 1.94 11.05 6.82
CA THR A 79 2.12 11.96 5.66
C THR A 79 2.92 11.33 4.53
N GLY A 80 3.42 10.11 4.74
CA GLY A 80 4.12 9.32 3.75
C GLY A 80 3.82 7.83 3.88
N ALA A 81 4.07 7.10 2.80
CA ALA A 81 4.07 5.65 2.73
C ALA A 81 5.47 5.18 2.32
N LEU A 82 5.98 4.19 3.05
CA LEU A 82 7.15 3.43 2.66
C LEU A 82 6.75 2.35 1.64
N ILE A 83 7.55 2.21 0.60
CA ILE A 83 7.45 1.17 -0.43
C ILE A 83 8.83 0.55 -0.53
N GLU A 84 8.90 -0.76 -0.43
CA GLU A 84 10.15 -1.52 -0.52
C GLU A 84 10.03 -2.54 -1.64
N HIS A 85 11.10 -2.69 -2.40
CA HIS A 85 11.27 -3.76 -3.38
C HIS A 85 12.63 -4.39 -3.13
N HIS A 86 12.68 -5.70 -2.89
CA HIS A 86 13.93 -6.42 -2.61
C HIS A 86 14.29 -7.35 -3.76
N GLY A 87 14.85 -6.75 -4.81
CA GLY A 87 15.44 -7.42 -5.97
C GLY A 87 14.45 -8.25 -6.80
N PRO A 88 14.80 -8.58 -8.05
CA PRO A 88 14.10 -9.63 -8.76
C PRO A 88 14.50 -10.98 -8.17
N ASN A 89 13.55 -11.73 -7.64
CA ASN A 89 13.76 -13.14 -7.32
C ASN A 89 14.03 -13.90 -8.65
N GLN A 90 15.20 -14.52 -8.76
CA GLN A 90 15.63 -15.25 -9.96
C GLN A 90 15.52 -16.77 -9.78
N ALA A 91 14.87 -17.22 -8.71
CA ALA A 91 14.62 -18.63 -8.50
C ALA A 91 13.75 -19.16 -9.65
N SER A 92 14.16 -20.30 -10.22
CA SER A 92 13.49 -20.89 -11.39
C SER A 92 12.09 -21.43 -11.08
N ASP A 93 11.75 -21.54 -9.80
CA ASP A 93 10.49 -22.00 -9.25
C ASP A 93 9.60 -20.84 -8.75
N ASP A 94 10.02 -19.59 -8.93
CA ASP A 94 9.20 -18.44 -8.55
C ASP A 94 7.94 -18.36 -9.46
N PRO A 95 6.73 -18.50 -8.89
CA PRO A 95 5.49 -18.39 -9.67
C PRO A 95 5.29 -16.99 -10.28
N ASP A 96 5.97 -15.96 -9.76
CA ASP A 96 5.95 -14.59 -10.25
C ASP A 96 7.17 -14.27 -11.15
N ALA A 97 7.98 -15.27 -11.50
CA ALA A 97 9.13 -15.12 -12.38
C ALA A 97 8.71 -14.52 -13.72
N GLN A 98 9.34 -13.39 -14.06
CA GLN A 98 9.11 -12.74 -15.35
C GLN A 98 10.07 -13.29 -16.40
N ASP A 99 9.50 -13.95 -17.41
CA ASP A 99 10.17 -14.60 -18.53
C ASP A 99 10.75 -13.59 -19.55
N ARG A 100 10.32 -12.32 -19.50
CA ARG A 100 10.82 -11.23 -20.35
C ARG A 100 11.61 -10.20 -19.54
N ARG A 101 12.80 -9.83 -20.04
CA ARG A 101 13.57 -8.67 -19.52
C ARG A 101 12.70 -7.41 -19.62
N ASN A 102 12.27 -6.90 -18.48
CA ASN A 102 11.26 -5.84 -18.42
C ASN A 102 11.74 -4.52 -17.81
N GLY A 103 13.05 -4.28 -17.74
CA GLY A 103 13.55 -3.10 -17.02
C GLY A 103 13.19 -3.11 -15.53
N SER A 104 13.02 -4.32 -14.96
CA SER A 104 12.80 -4.52 -13.52
C SER A 104 13.89 -3.80 -12.74
N PRO A 105 13.53 -2.99 -11.75
CA PRO A 105 14.51 -2.29 -10.94
C PRO A 105 15.28 -3.29 -10.07
N VAL A 106 16.43 -2.85 -9.57
CA VAL A 106 17.12 -3.51 -8.47
C VAL A 106 16.32 -3.34 -7.18
N THR A 107 16.87 -3.79 -6.05
CA THR A 107 16.35 -3.40 -4.73
C THR A 107 16.25 -1.89 -4.64
N TYR A 108 15.14 -1.37 -4.13
CA TYR A 108 14.98 0.05 -3.84
C TYR A 108 14.08 0.24 -2.62
N GLU A 109 14.24 1.41 -2.00
CA GLU A 109 13.32 1.95 -1.02
C GLU A 109 12.70 3.23 -1.59
N ALA A 110 11.42 3.44 -1.34
CA ALA A 110 10.72 4.64 -1.81
C ALA A 110 9.83 5.23 -0.73
N LEU A 111 9.95 6.55 -0.55
CA LEU A 111 9.07 7.34 0.29
C LEU A 111 8.10 8.12 -0.59
N ARG A 112 6.82 7.75 -0.53
CA ARG A 112 5.74 8.40 -1.26
C ARG A 112 4.94 9.31 -0.34
N THR A 113 4.82 10.59 -0.69
CA THR A 113 3.98 11.56 0.01
C THR A 113 2.78 11.97 -0.85
N ALA A 114 2.01 12.96 -0.40
CA ALA A 114 0.93 13.53 -1.21
C ALA A 114 1.43 14.31 -2.43
N THR A 115 2.71 14.71 -2.47
CA THR A 115 3.25 15.64 -3.47
C THR A 115 4.47 15.12 -4.22
N TYR A 116 5.24 14.19 -3.65
CA TYR A 116 6.43 13.65 -4.29
C TYR A 116 6.67 12.18 -3.89
N THR A 117 7.41 11.49 -4.76
CA THR A 117 7.99 10.17 -4.48
C THR A 117 9.51 10.30 -4.57
N TYR A 118 10.20 9.93 -3.50
CA TYR A 118 11.65 9.76 -3.46
C TYR A 118 11.97 8.26 -3.58
N VAL A 119 13.03 7.91 -4.33
CA VAL A 119 13.47 6.53 -4.55
C VAL A 119 15.00 6.51 -4.44
N GLU A 120 15.54 5.55 -3.69
CA GLU A 120 16.98 5.27 -3.58
C GLU A 120 17.33 3.78 -3.74
#